data_AF-A0A176Z3D5-F1
#
_entry.id   AF-A0A176Z3D5-F1
#
_cell.length_a   1.000
_cell.length_b   1.000
_cell.length_c   1.000
_cell.angle_alpha   90.00
_cell.angle_beta   90.00
_cell.angle_gamma   90.00
#
_symmetry.space_group_name_H-M   'P 1'
#
loop_
_entity.id
_entity.type
_entity.pdbx_description
1 polymer ?
#
loop_
_entity_poly.entity_id
_entity_poly.type
_entity_poly.pdbx_seq_one_letter_code
_entity_poly.pdbx_strand_id
1 'polypeptide(L)'
;MRYSREHKQETHDRIVKKASVRLREKGAHGIGVADLMKEAGLTHGGFYAHFDSREALVMEAFAYAMDRSMEHWRKITDEAAPEKRLALIADAYLSVLHRDNPGHGCSIPSLGAEIARESPKTRKAFAGKLDEMIEMMTDFIPNMPRKAARKQAIATLATMAGTMLLARIAGSSELSDEVLKAGKDGALDGARRGPAKPAAARKPREKQN
;
A
#
# COMPACT_ATOMS: atom_id res chain seq x y z
N MET A 1 12.42 -27.52 27.13
CA MET A 1 10.96 -27.20 27.15
C MET A 1 10.49 -27.10 25.70
N ARG A 2 9.50 -27.89 25.26
CA ARG A 2 9.00 -27.86 23.88
C ARG A 2 7.83 -26.88 23.83
N TYR A 3 8.01 -25.75 23.16
CA TYR A 3 6.96 -24.73 23.04
C TYR A 3 5.77 -25.27 22.24
N SER A 4 4.56 -24.75 22.53
CA SER A 4 3.34 -25.09 21.79
C SER A 4 3.41 -24.54 20.35
N ARG A 5 2.61 -25.12 19.45
CA ARG A 5 2.48 -24.60 18.08
C ARG A 5 1.97 -23.16 18.07
N GLU A 6 1.07 -22.83 18.98
CA GLU A 6 0.54 -21.47 19.19
C GLU A 6 1.66 -20.50 19.56
N HIS A 7 2.53 -20.85 20.52
CA HIS A 7 3.67 -20.01 20.88
C HIS A 7 4.65 -19.78 19.70
N LYS A 8 4.85 -20.80 18.86
CA LYS A 8 5.68 -20.68 17.65
C LYS A 8 5.04 -19.68 16.67
N GLN A 9 3.73 -19.73 16.48
CA GLN A 9 3.00 -18.83 15.59
C GLN A 9 3.00 -17.39 16.12
N GLU A 10 2.72 -17.18 17.41
CA GLU A 10 2.78 -15.84 18.03
C GLU A 10 4.17 -15.20 17.88
N THR A 11 5.21 -16.01 18.07
CA THR A 11 6.60 -15.56 17.90
C THR A 11 6.87 -15.20 16.44
N HIS A 12 6.42 -16.03 15.50
CA HIS A 12 6.52 -15.77 14.07
C HIS A 12 5.85 -14.45 13.68
N ASP A 13 4.59 -14.26 14.08
CA ASP A 13 3.80 -13.06 13.76
C ASP A 13 4.43 -11.80 14.38
N ARG A 14 5.01 -11.92 15.58
CA ARG A 14 5.78 -10.84 16.21
C ARG A 14 7.00 -10.44 15.38
N ILE A 15 7.72 -11.40 14.81
CA ILE A 15 8.86 -11.12 13.92
C ILE A 15 8.37 -10.45 12.64
N VAL A 16 7.32 -10.98 12.00
CA VAL A 16 6.71 -10.40 10.77
C VAL A 16 6.28 -8.96 11.01
N LYS A 17 5.58 -8.68 12.12
CA LYS A 17 5.14 -7.33 12.49
C LYS A 17 6.32 -6.36 12.66
N LYS A 18 7.36 -6.77 13.38
CA LYS A 18 8.57 -5.93 13.57
C LYS A 18 9.30 -5.69 12.26
N ALA A 19 9.48 -6.73 11.45
CA ALA A 19 10.09 -6.60 10.12
C ALA A 19 9.30 -5.64 9.23
N SER A 20 7.96 -5.73 9.25
CA SER A 20 7.06 -4.88 8.47
C SER A 20 7.22 -3.39 8.79
N VAL A 21 7.36 -3.05 10.08
CA VAL A 21 7.63 -1.67 10.52
C VAL A 21 9.00 -1.22 10.01
N ARG A 22 10.05 -2.02 10.26
CA ARG A 22 11.44 -1.69 9.91
C ARG A 22 11.66 -1.53 8.41
N LEU A 23 11.01 -2.37 7.60
CA LEU A 23 11.12 -2.29 6.14
C LEU A 23 10.59 -0.93 5.66
N ARG A 24 9.46 -0.48 6.18
CA ARG A 24 8.88 0.80 5.77
C ARG A 24 9.64 2.02 6.28
N GLU A 25 10.34 1.89 7.42
CA GLU A 25 11.18 2.95 8.00
C GLU A 25 12.57 3.06 7.36
N LYS A 26 13.19 1.91 7.02
CA LYS A 26 14.62 1.84 6.65
C LYS A 26 14.90 1.19 5.30
N GLY A 27 13.86 0.79 4.56
CA GLY A 27 13.99 0.02 3.33
C GLY A 27 14.38 -1.44 3.56
N ALA A 28 14.35 -2.24 2.49
CA ALA A 28 14.73 -3.65 2.55
C ALA A 28 16.21 -3.82 2.90
N HIS A 29 17.11 -3.00 2.35
CA HIS A 29 18.55 -3.09 2.64
C HIS A 29 18.90 -2.73 4.10
N GLY A 30 18.05 -1.95 4.79
CA GLY A 30 18.26 -1.54 6.17
C GLY A 30 17.97 -2.59 7.24
N ILE A 31 17.53 -3.81 6.86
CA ILE A 31 17.24 -4.90 7.82
C ILE A 31 18.38 -5.90 7.90
N GLY A 32 19.08 -5.89 9.05
CA GLY A 32 19.89 -7.00 9.53
C GLY A 32 19.04 -8.03 10.26
N VAL A 33 19.16 -9.30 9.88
CA VAL A 33 18.44 -10.42 10.54
C VAL A 33 18.77 -10.49 12.02
N ALA A 34 20.05 -10.28 12.40
CA ALA A 34 20.49 -10.31 13.79
C ALA A 34 19.79 -9.24 14.65
N ASP A 35 19.73 -8.00 14.16
CA ASP A 35 19.09 -6.90 14.89
C ASP A 35 17.59 -7.11 15.04
N LEU A 36 16.91 -7.55 13.98
CA LEU A 36 15.49 -7.88 14.02
C LEU A 36 15.19 -8.98 15.04
N MET A 37 15.99 -10.04 15.05
CA MET A 37 15.79 -11.15 15.99
C MET A 37 16.04 -10.70 17.43
N LYS A 38 17.07 -9.89 17.67
CA LYS A 38 17.34 -9.28 18.98
C LYS A 38 16.16 -8.41 19.45
N GLU A 39 15.63 -7.55 18.57
CA GLU A 39 14.45 -6.73 18.85
C GLU A 39 13.18 -7.59 19.11
N ALA A 40 13.11 -8.79 18.53
CA ALA A 40 12.04 -9.76 18.78
C ALA A 40 12.24 -10.62 20.04
N GLY A 41 13.35 -10.42 20.77
CA GLY A 41 13.71 -11.17 21.98
C GLY A 41 14.24 -12.57 21.69
N LEU A 42 14.84 -12.78 20.51
CA LEU A 42 15.27 -14.07 20.01
C LEU A 42 16.75 -14.07 19.60
N THR A 43 17.35 -15.25 19.56
CA THR A 43 18.72 -15.43 19.05
C THR A 43 18.72 -15.39 17.51
N HIS A 44 19.87 -15.03 16.92
CA HIS A 44 20.04 -15.06 15.47
C HIS A 44 19.74 -16.45 14.87
N GLY A 45 20.20 -17.53 15.52
CA GLY A 45 19.95 -18.91 15.08
C GLY A 45 18.47 -19.31 15.10
N GLY A 46 17.63 -18.64 15.90
CA GLY A 46 16.19 -18.88 15.93
C GLY A 46 15.48 -18.48 14.63
N PHE A 47 16.10 -17.68 13.77
CA PHE A 47 15.48 -17.16 12.55
C PHE A 47 15.03 -18.29 11.62
N TYR A 48 15.91 -19.25 11.40
CA TYR A 48 15.67 -20.38 10.50
C TYR A 48 14.66 -21.40 11.04
N ALA A 49 14.22 -21.26 12.30
CA ALA A 49 13.08 -22.02 12.81
C ALA A 49 11.73 -21.43 12.35
N HIS A 50 11.73 -20.18 11.86
CA HIS A 50 10.56 -19.41 11.47
C HIS A 50 10.51 -19.13 9.96
N PHE A 51 11.64 -18.82 9.34
CA PHE A 51 11.70 -18.41 7.93
C PHE A 51 12.79 -19.18 7.17
N ASP A 52 12.46 -19.61 5.95
CA ASP A 52 13.40 -20.30 5.06
C ASP A 52 14.53 -19.38 4.59
N SER A 53 14.23 -18.09 4.43
CA SER A 53 15.19 -17.09 3.98
C SER A 53 14.78 -15.68 4.41
N ARG A 54 15.73 -14.75 4.29
CA ARG A 54 15.45 -13.32 4.46
C ARG A 54 14.43 -12.81 3.43
N GLU A 55 14.45 -13.33 2.20
CA GLU A 55 13.47 -12.97 1.18
C GLU A 55 12.07 -13.40 1.61
N ALA A 56 11.90 -14.60 2.17
CA ALA A 56 10.61 -15.07 2.70
C ALA A 56 10.06 -14.13 3.79
N LEU A 57 10.91 -13.73 4.74
CA LEU A 57 10.53 -12.73 5.76
C LEU A 57 10.06 -11.42 5.12
N VAL A 58 10.80 -10.90 4.12
CA VAL A 58 10.44 -9.63 3.45
C VAL A 58 9.08 -9.73 2.76
N MET A 59 8.81 -10.85 2.09
CA MET A 59 7.52 -11.13 1.46
C MET A 59 6.37 -11.07 2.46
N GLU A 60 6.51 -11.78 3.57
CA GLU A 60 5.47 -11.85 4.60
C GLU A 60 5.27 -10.51 5.32
N ALA A 61 6.37 -9.83 5.66
CA ALA A 61 6.33 -8.52 6.31
C ALA A 61 5.63 -7.46 5.45
N PHE A 62 5.80 -7.51 4.13
CA PHE A 62 5.09 -6.62 3.21
C PHE A 62 3.63 -7.05 3.01
N ALA A 63 3.33 -8.34 2.89
CA ALA A 63 1.95 -8.81 2.82
C ALA A 63 1.17 -8.35 4.06
N TYR A 64 1.77 -8.52 5.25
CA TYR A 64 1.25 -8.00 6.51
C TYR A 64 1.04 -6.48 6.47
N ALA A 65 1.96 -5.70 5.89
CA ALA A 65 1.81 -4.25 5.74
C ALA A 65 0.60 -3.85 4.89
N MET A 66 0.40 -4.53 3.77
CA MET A 66 -0.73 -4.30 2.87
C MET A 66 -2.05 -4.68 3.54
N ASP A 67 -2.10 -5.84 4.19
CA ASP A 67 -3.28 -6.34 4.89
C ASP A 67 -3.70 -5.39 6.02
N ARG A 68 -2.73 -4.88 6.79
CA ARG A 68 -2.96 -3.85 7.82
C ARG A 68 -3.52 -2.54 7.26
N SER A 69 -3.07 -2.13 6.08
CA SER A 69 -3.57 -0.91 5.42
C SER A 69 -5.02 -1.10 4.97
N MET A 70 -5.31 -2.25 4.35
CA MET A 70 -6.65 -2.67 3.94
C MET A 70 -7.62 -2.81 5.13
N GLU A 71 -7.17 -3.41 6.23
CA GLU A 71 -7.94 -3.53 7.47
C GLU A 71 -8.26 -2.16 8.07
N HIS A 72 -7.29 -1.25 8.09
CA HIS A 72 -7.51 0.13 8.53
C HIS A 72 -8.55 0.85 7.66
N TRP A 73 -8.47 0.71 6.34
CA TRP A 73 -9.45 1.28 5.42
C TRP A 73 -10.86 0.75 5.64
N ARG A 74 -11.01 -0.58 5.81
CA ARG A 74 -12.31 -1.17 6.17
C ARG A 74 -12.85 -0.54 7.45
N LYS A 75 -12.02 -0.44 8.49
CA LYS A 75 -12.44 0.11 9.78
C LYS A 75 -12.91 1.57 9.70
N ILE A 76 -12.19 2.43 8.98
CA ILE A 76 -12.59 3.85 8.86
C ILE A 76 -13.78 4.07 7.92
N THR A 77 -14.14 3.07 7.11
CA THR A 77 -15.23 3.16 6.12
C THR A 77 -16.48 2.35 6.49
N ASP A 78 -16.44 1.58 7.58
CA ASP A 78 -17.46 0.60 7.97
C ASP A 78 -18.86 1.24 8.07
N GLU A 79 -18.96 2.32 8.84
CA GLU A 79 -20.21 3.06 9.07
C GLU A 79 -20.42 4.22 8.08
N ALA A 80 -19.49 4.41 7.14
CA ALA A 80 -19.56 5.52 6.20
C ALA A 80 -20.48 5.19 5.02
N ALA A 81 -21.29 6.19 4.62
CA ALA A 81 -22.03 6.15 3.36
C ALA A 81 -21.09 5.83 2.18
N PRO A 82 -21.49 4.97 1.22
CA PRO A 82 -20.63 4.52 0.13
C PRO A 82 -19.87 5.64 -0.59
N GLU A 83 -20.52 6.78 -0.82
CA GLU A 83 -19.98 7.94 -1.53
C GLU A 83 -18.86 8.66 -0.76
N LYS A 84 -18.78 8.47 0.55
CA LYS A 84 -17.76 9.08 1.42
C LYS A 84 -16.54 8.19 1.65
N ARG A 85 -16.64 6.89 1.37
CA ARG A 85 -15.61 5.90 1.73
C ARG A 85 -14.25 6.22 1.11
N LEU A 86 -14.22 6.53 -0.19
CA LEU A 86 -12.96 6.86 -0.87
C LEU A 86 -12.35 8.18 -0.36
N ALA A 87 -13.18 9.16 -0.03
CA ALA A 87 -12.71 10.43 0.54
C ALA A 87 -12.07 10.21 1.93
N LEU A 88 -12.70 9.42 2.79
CA LEU A 88 -12.14 9.06 4.11
C LEU A 88 -10.79 8.34 3.99
N ILE A 89 -10.67 7.42 3.02
CA ILE A 89 -9.41 6.74 2.73
C ILE A 89 -8.34 7.73 2.27
N ALA A 90 -8.66 8.60 1.31
CA ALA A 90 -7.73 9.60 0.80
C ALA A 90 -7.28 10.58 1.91
N ASP A 91 -8.20 11.00 2.78
CA ASP A 91 -7.91 11.90 3.89
C ASP A 91 -7.01 11.28 4.95
N ALA A 92 -7.30 10.03 5.35
CA ALA A 92 -6.48 9.29 6.29
C ALA A 92 -5.09 9.00 5.72
N TYR A 93 -5.03 8.61 4.44
CA TYR A 93 -3.79 8.28 3.77
C TYR A 93 -2.90 9.51 3.53
N LEU A 94 -3.44 10.62 3.02
CA LEU A 94 -2.68 11.83 2.72
C LEU A 94 -2.62 12.77 3.92
N SER A 95 -2.27 12.23 5.08
CA SER A 95 -2.17 12.95 6.35
C SER A 95 -0.72 13.14 6.79
N VAL A 96 -0.47 14.20 7.57
CA VAL A 96 0.80 14.41 8.30
C VAL A 96 1.13 13.19 9.16
N LEU A 97 0.12 12.60 9.83
CA LEU A 97 0.31 11.40 10.62
C LEU A 97 0.89 10.24 9.79
N HIS A 98 0.38 9.99 8.59
CA HIS A 98 0.93 8.95 7.72
C HIS A 98 2.29 9.33 7.14
N ARG A 99 2.51 10.60 6.77
CA ARG A 99 3.80 11.09 6.29
C ARG A 99 4.92 10.79 7.30
N ASP A 100 4.69 11.17 8.55
CA ASP A 100 5.68 11.16 9.62
C ASP A 100 5.85 9.77 10.26
N ASN A 101 4.92 8.83 10.00
CA ASN A 101 4.94 7.48 10.56
C ASN A 101 4.97 6.40 9.47
N PRO A 102 6.06 6.31 8.66
CA PRO A 102 6.14 5.34 7.57
C PRO A 102 6.01 3.89 8.03
N GLY A 103 6.51 3.55 9.23
CA GLY A 103 6.42 2.21 9.82
C GLY A 103 5.00 1.67 10.03
N HIS A 104 4.01 2.57 10.10
CA HIS A 104 2.59 2.23 10.33
C HIS A 104 1.69 2.57 9.13
N GLY A 105 2.31 2.96 8.02
CA GLY A 105 1.65 3.40 6.81
C GLY A 105 1.54 2.35 5.71
N CYS A 106 1.05 2.78 4.54
CA CYS A 106 1.10 1.97 3.33
C CYS A 106 2.56 1.68 2.94
N SER A 107 2.85 0.44 2.55
CA SER A 107 4.19 0.02 2.16
C SER A 107 4.59 0.49 0.76
N ILE A 108 3.64 0.79 -0.13
CA ILE A 108 3.90 1.19 -1.52
C ILE A 108 4.87 2.40 -1.61
N PRO A 109 4.63 3.55 -0.94
CA PRO A 109 5.52 4.70 -1.04
C PRO A 109 6.92 4.44 -0.46
N SER A 110 7.07 3.49 0.46
CA SER A 110 8.38 3.17 1.06
C SER A 110 9.16 2.10 0.29
N LEU A 111 8.48 1.12 -0.31
CA LEU A 111 9.11 -0.12 -0.80
C LEU A 111 8.83 -0.41 -2.27
N GLY A 112 7.91 0.30 -2.92
CA GLY A 112 7.46 -0.02 -4.28
C GLY A 112 8.59 -0.06 -5.32
N ALA A 113 9.55 0.86 -5.22
CA ALA A 113 10.70 0.90 -6.14
C ALA A 113 11.68 -0.26 -5.93
N GLU A 114 11.88 -0.70 -4.68
CA GLU A 114 12.73 -1.85 -4.35
C GLU A 114 12.09 -3.13 -4.87
N ILE A 115 10.80 -3.32 -4.56
CA ILE A 115 9.99 -4.45 -5.01
C ILE A 115 9.98 -4.59 -6.53
N ALA A 116 9.91 -3.48 -7.26
CA ALA A 116 9.91 -3.51 -8.72
C ALA A 116 11.18 -4.13 -9.33
N ARG A 117 12.30 -4.15 -8.58
CA ARG A 117 13.59 -4.71 -8.98
C ARG A 117 13.83 -6.15 -8.48
N GLU A 118 12.91 -6.69 -7.68
CA GLU A 118 13.02 -8.04 -7.15
C GLU A 118 12.72 -9.14 -8.20
N SER A 119 12.94 -10.40 -7.80
CA SER A 119 12.69 -11.57 -8.64
C SER A 119 11.26 -11.62 -9.19
N PRO A 120 11.01 -12.23 -10.37
CA PRO A 120 9.65 -12.36 -10.92
C PRO A 120 8.67 -13.06 -9.98
N LYS A 121 9.13 -14.05 -9.21
CA LYS A 121 8.32 -14.77 -8.21
C LYS A 121 7.84 -13.80 -7.12
N THR A 122 8.76 -13.02 -6.58
CA THR A 122 8.51 -12.02 -5.55
C THR A 122 7.55 -10.94 -6.05
N ARG A 123 7.79 -10.37 -7.24
CA ARG A 123 6.88 -9.41 -7.86
C ARG A 123 5.47 -9.95 -8.09
N LYS A 124 5.31 -11.23 -8.43
CA LYS A 124 3.99 -11.85 -8.62
C LYS A 124 3.17 -11.89 -7.33
N ALA A 125 3.79 -12.27 -6.21
CA ALA A 125 3.10 -12.28 -4.92
C ALA A 125 2.68 -10.86 -4.50
N PHE A 126 3.51 -9.86 -4.76
CA PHE A 126 3.16 -8.45 -4.51
C PHE A 126 2.05 -7.94 -5.43
N ALA A 127 2.07 -8.33 -6.70
CA ALA A 127 1.01 -7.99 -7.64
C ALA A 127 -0.36 -8.51 -7.16
N GLY A 128 -0.41 -9.70 -6.55
CA GLY A 128 -1.64 -10.24 -5.95
C GLY A 128 -2.18 -9.34 -4.82
N LYS A 129 -1.32 -8.93 -3.89
CA LYS A 129 -1.72 -8.02 -2.79
C LYS A 129 -2.11 -6.62 -3.27
N LEU A 130 -1.43 -6.11 -4.30
CA LEU A 130 -1.82 -4.87 -4.95
C LEU A 130 -3.20 -4.99 -5.61
N ASP A 131 -3.49 -6.12 -6.26
CA ASP A 131 -4.78 -6.40 -6.87
C ASP A 131 -5.91 -6.47 -5.84
N GLU A 132 -5.72 -7.17 -4.72
CA GLU A 132 -6.66 -7.19 -3.59
C GLU A 132 -7.00 -5.78 -3.09
N MET A 133 -5.98 -4.92 -2.96
CA MET A 133 -6.15 -3.54 -2.53
C MET A 133 -6.92 -2.70 -3.56
N ILE A 134 -6.64 -2.89 -4.86
CA ILE A 134 -7.37 -2.22 -5.94
C ILE A 134 -8.82 -2.68 -5.99
N GLU A 135 -9.09 -3.98 -5.83
CA GLU A 135 -10.44 -4.53 -5.81
C GLU A 135 -11.25 -3.98 -4.63
N MET A 136 -10.66 -3.90 -3.43
CA MET A 136 -11.29 -3.23 -2.28
C MET A 136 -11.66 -1.78 -2.62
N MET A 137 -10.74 -1.00 -3.18
CA MET A 137 -11.01 0.39 -3.54
C MET A 137 -12.05 0.50 -4.66
N THR A 138 -12.10 -0.47 -5.58
CA THR A 138 -13.11 -0.57 -6.64
C THR A 138 -14.51 -0.73 -6.05
N ASP A 139 -14.65 -1.57 -5.02
CA ASP A 139 -15.93 -1.80 -4.34
C ASP A 139 -16.40 -0.58 -3.53
N PHE A 140 -15.51 0.38 -3.22
CA PHE A 140 -15.83 1.65 -2.57
C PHE A 140 -16.21 2.77 -3.54
N ILE A 141 -16.30 2.51 -4.85
CA ILE A 141 -16.68 3.48 -5.86
C ILE A 141 -18.08 3.12 -6.39
N PRO A 142 -19.16 3.69 -5.82
CA PRO A 142 -20.52 3.40 -6.27
C PRO A 142 -20.84 4.08 -7.61
N ASN A 143 -21.96 3.69 -8.21
CA ASN A 143 -22.57 4.39 -9.36
C ASN A 143 -21.71 4.47 -10.63
N MET A 144 -20.78 3.54 -10.81
CA MET A 144 -19.93 3.44 -11.99
C MET A 144 -19.83 1.99 -12.49
N PRO A 145 -19.78 1.73 -13.81
CA PRO A 145 -19.49 0.39 -14.31
C PRO A 145 -18.17 -0.14 -13.73
N ARG A 146 -18.12 -1.41 -13.30
CA ARG A 146 -16.97 -1.99 -12.57
C ARG A 146 -15.62 -1.73 -13.24
N LYS A 147 -15.54 -1.83 -14.57
CA LYS A 147 -14.31 -1.53 -15.34
C LYS A 147 -13.83 -0.09 -15.17
N ALA A 148 -14.75 0.87 -15.15
CA ALA A 148 -14.42 2.28 -14.94
C ALA A 148 -14.11 2.55 -13.46
N ALA A 149 -14.83 1.93 -12.53
CA ALA A 149 -14.54 2.00 -11.08
C ALA A 149 -13.13 1.49 -10.78
N ARG A 150 -12.73 0.35 -11.35
CA ARG A 150 -11.38 -0.21 -11.21
C ARG A 150 -10.31 0.71 -11.78
N LYS A 151 -10.55 1.31 -12.96
CA LYS A 151 -9.64 2.32 -13.52
C LYS A 151 -9.48 3.52 -12.58
N GLN A 152 -10.57 3.98 -11.98
CA GLN A 152 -10.56 5.07 -11.01
C GLN A 152 -9.81 4.69 -9.73
N ALA A 153 -10.04 3.49 -9.18
CA ALA A 153 -9.33 2.97 -8.01
C ALA A 153 -7.82 2.92 -8.24
N ILE A 154 -7.37 2.42 -9.40
CA ILE A 154 -5.95 2.41 -9.79
C ILE A 154 -5.39 3.83 -9.82
N ALA A 155 -6.09 4.77 -10.46
CA ALA A 155 -5.65 6.16 -10.57
C ALA A 155 -5.56 6.81 -9.18
N THR A 156 -6.58 6.65 -8.34
CA THR A 156 -6.61 7.20 -6.97
C THR A 156 -5.48 6.61 -6.11
N LEU A 157 -5.24 5.29 -6.14
CA LEU A 157 -4.14 4.66 -5.41
C LEU A 157 -2.77 5.17 -5.89
N ALA A 158 -2.58 5.28 -7.21
CA ALA A 158 -1.34 5.79 -7.78
C ALA A 158 -1.07 7.25 -7.37
N THR A 159 -2.09 8.11 -7.42
CA THR A 159 -2.01 9.50 -6.94
C THR A 159 -1.67 9.54 -5.45
N MET A 160 -2.38 8.79 -4.62
CA MET A 160 -2.13 8.75 -3.16
C MET A 160 -0.70 8.31 -2.84
N ALA A 161 -0.25 7.19 -3.43
CA ALA A 161 1.09 6.67 -3.20
C ALA A 161 2.19 7.61 -3.70
N GLY A 162 2.03 8.19 -4.90
CA GLY A 162 2.96 9.16 -5.47
C GLY A 162 3.03 10.45 -4.65
N THR A 163 1.89 11.00 -4.25
CA THR A 163 1.84 12.19 -3.38
C THR A 163 2.55 11.93 -2.05
N MET A 164 2.29 10.79 -1.41
CA MET A 164 2.93 10.46 -0.13
C MET A 164 4.45 10.32 -0.27
N LEU A 165 4.93 9.72 -1.35
CA LEU A 165 6.35 9.65 -1.67
C LEU A 165 6.96 11.06 -1.80
N LEU A 166 6.34 11.93 -2.59
CA LEU A 166 6.80 13.32 -2.79
C LEU A 166 6.79 14.13 -1.50
N ALA A 167 5.73 13.99 -0.68
CA ALA A 167 5.62 14.67 0.61
C ALA A 167 6.75 14.24 1.58
N ARG A 168 7.12 12.95 1.58
CA ARG A 168 8.25 12.46 2.38
C ARG A 168 9.60 12.95 1.85
N ILE A 169 9.77 13.03 0.52
CA ILE A 169 10.97 13.62 -0.09
C ILE A 169 11.14 15.08 0.33
N ALA A 170 10.05 15.85 0.36
CA ALA A 170 10.05 17.25 0.77
C ALA A 170 10.30 17.45 2.28
N GLY A 171 10.24 16.38 3.10
CA GLY A 171 10.43 16.45 4.55
C GLY A 171 9.35 17.27 5.28
N SER A 172 9.62 17.69 6.51
CA SER A 172 8.70 18.53 7.29
C SER A 172 8.79 20.01 6.84
N SER A 173 8.31 20.29 5.63
CA SER A 173 8.35 21.61 4.99
C SER A 173 6.98 22.07 4.49
N GLU A 174 6.84 23.36 4.21
CA GLU A 174 5.62 23.91 3.58
C GLU A 174 5.31 23.23 2.24
N LEU A 175 6.35 22.90 1.46
CA LEU A 175 6.20 22.14 0.21
C LEU A 175 5.57 20.77 0.44
N SER A 176 5.92 20.09 1.54
CA SER A 176 5.31 18.80 1.88
C SER A 176 3.82 18.91 2.15
N ASP A 177 3.42 19.94 2.91
CA ASP A 177 2.02 20.19 3.23
C ASP A 177 1.23 20.61 1.97
N GLU A 178 1.85 21.40 1.08
CA GLU A 178 1.29 21.74 -0.23
C GLU A 178 1.08 20.48 -1.10
N VAL A 179 2.08 19.60 -1.18
CA VAL A 179 2.00 18.33 -1.91
C VAL A 179 0.85 17.47 -1.37
N LEU A 180 0.75 17.31 -0.05
CA LEU A 180 -0.36 16.54 0.56
C LEU A 180 -1.72 17.13 0.21
N LYS A 181 -1.87 18.45 0.29
CA LYS A 181 -3.12 19.14 -0.06
C LYS A 181 -3.48 18.95 -1.53
N ALA A 182 -2.54 19.20 -2.45
CA ALA A 182 -2.75 19.03 -3.88
C ALA A 182 -3.11 17.58 -4.25
N GLY A 183 -2.46 16.60 -3.60
CA GLY A 183 -2.77 15.19 -3.82
C GLY A 183 -4.16 14.78 -3.33
N LYS A 184 -4.66 15.36 -2.22
CA LYS A 184 -6.03 15.09 -1.76
C LYS A 184 -7.07 15.55 -2.78
N ASP A 185 -6.88 16.74 -3.32
CA ASP A 185 -7.77 17.30 -4.34
C ASP A 185 -7.73 16.43 -5.61
N GLY A 186 -6.53 16.06 -6.07
CA GLY A 186 -6.35 15.24 -7.27
C GLY A 186 -6.83 13.79 -7.13
N ALA A 187 -6.64 13.16 -5.97
CA ALA A 187 -6.99 11.76 -5.72
C ALA A 187 -8.50 11.49 -5.86
N LEU A 188 -9.33 12.50 -5.58
CA LEU A 188 -10.79 12.42 -5.61
C LEU A 188 -11.41 13.00 -6.88
N ASP A 189 -10.64 13.72 -7.69
CA ASP A 189 -11.16 14.46 -8.85
C ASP A 189 -11.81 13.54 -9.90
N GLY A 190 -11.20 12.38 -10.18
CA GLY A 190 -11.77 11.40 -11.11
C GLY A 190 -13.05 10.73 -10.59
N ALA A 191 -13.18 10.54 -9.27
CA ALA A 191 -14.42 10.05 -8.65
C ALA A 191 -15.53 11.12 -8.69
N ARG A 192 -15.17 12.41 -8.58
CA ARG A 192 -16.11 13.54 -8.65
C ARG A 192 -16.62 13.81 -10.07
N ARG A 193 -15.79 13.62 -11.09
CA ARG A 193 -16.12 13.93 -12.49
C ARG A 193 -16.99 12.87 -13.20
N GLY A 194 -17.14 11.68 -12.62
CA GLY A 194 -17.86 10.56 -13.26
C GLY A 194 -17.14 10.03 -14.51
N PRO A 195 -17.65 8.96 -15.16
CA PRO A 195 -17.01 8.44 -16.36
C PRO A 195 -17.08 9.47 -17.49
N ALA A 196 -15.93 9.85 -18.04
CA ALA A 196 -15.87 10.66 -19.25
C ALA A 196 -16.66 9.97 -20.37
N LYS A 197 -17.59 10.70 -21.02
CA LYS A 197 -18.28 10.22 -22.22
C LYS A 197 -17.24 9.71 -23.22
N PRO A 198 -17.44 8.52 -23.82
CA PRO A 198 -16.50 8.01 -24.81
C PRO A 198 -16.35 9.06 -25.92
N ALA A 199 -15.10 9.38 -26.25
CA ALA A 199 -14.79 10.30 -27.33
C ALA A 199 -15.50 9.82 -28.60
N ALA A 200 -16.33 10.68 -29.19
CA ALA A 200 -17.09 10.35 -30.38
C ALA A 200 -16.14 9.78 -31.45
N ALA A 201 -16.46 8.60 -31.96
CA ALA A 201 -15.66 7.92 -32.96
C ALA A 201 -15.41 8.88 -34.13
N ARG A 202 -14.13 9.18 -34.40
CA ARG A 202 -13.75 9.97 -35.58
C ARG A 202 -14.26 9.23 -36.81
N LYS A 203 -15.20 9.85 -37.53
CA LYS A 203 -15.69 9.32 -38.81
C LYS A 203 -14.51 9.07 -39.75
N PRO A 204 -14.48 7.94 -40.49
CA PRO A 204 -13.44 7.69 -41.47
C PRO A 204 -13.43 8.85 -42.48
N ARG A 205 -12.25 9.41 -42.76
CA ARG A 205 -12.08 10.35 -43.88
C ARG A 205 -12.41 9.59 -45.17
N GLU A 206 -13.47 10.02 -45.85
CA GLU A 206 -13.74 9.61 -47.22
C GLU A 206 -12.51 9.92 -48.07
N LYS A 207 -11.97 8.89 -48.72
CA LYS A 207 -11.00 9.07 -49.79
C LYS A 207 -11.75 9.67 -50.98
N GLN A 208 -11.47 10.92 -51.29
CA GLN A 208 -11.85 11.50 -52.59
C GLN A 208 -10.97 10.85 -53.67
N ASN A 209 -11.66 10.34 -54.70
CA ASN A 209 -11.09 9.79 -55.94
C ASN A 209 -10.29 10.84 -56.71
#